data_AF-A0A067GLC5-F1
#
_entry.id   AF-A0A067GLC5-F1
#
_cell.length_a   1.000
_cell.length_b   1.000
_cell.length_c   1.000
_cell.angle_alpha   90.00
_cell.angle_beta   90.00
_cell.angle_gamma   90.00
#
_symmetry.space_group_name_H-M   'P 1'
#
loop_
_entity.id
_entity.type
_entity.pdbx_description
1 polymer ?
#
loop_
_entity_poly.entity_id
_entity_poly.type
_entity_poly.pdbx_seq_one_letter_code
_entity_poly.pdbx_strand_id
1 'polypeptide(L)'
;MEGIGQVRKLEMLITVLVFIMAACFFGEMSYVKPPAADVLKGMFVPKLSGQGATGDAIALLGALVMPHNLFLHSALVLSRKVPNSVRGINDACRFFLIESGLALLVAFLINVAVISVSGTVCSAANLSYDNKHQCSDITLNSASFLLQNVLGKSSKIVYAIALLASGQSSTITGTYAGQYIMQ
;
A
#
# COMPACT_ATOMS: atom_id res chain seq x y z
N MET A 1 -17.94 -3.21 -26.36
CA MET A 1 -17.86 -4.23 -25.29
C MET A 1 -16.48 -4.89 -25.18
N GLU A 2 -15.52 -4.65 -26.09
CA GLU A 2 -14.15 -5.21 -26.02
C GLU A 2 -13.23 -4.58 -24.96
N GLY A 3 -13.49 -3.34 -24.52
CA GLY A 3 -12.65 -2.66 -23.52
C GLY A 3 -12.76 -3.21 -22.09
N ILE A 4 -13.92 -3.71 -21.69
CA ILE A 4 -14.17 -4.19 -20.31
C ILE A 4 -13.38 -5.48 -20.02
N GLY A 5 -13.17 -6.32 -21.04
CA GLY A 5 -12.38 -7.54 -20.91
C GLY A 5 -10.88 -7.27 -20.71
N GLN A 6 -10.35 -6.18 -21.28
CA GLN A 6 -8.95 -5.79 -21.10
C GLN A 6 -8.70 -5.17 -19.73
N VAL A 7 -9.64 -4.36 -19.23
CA VAL A 7 -9.54 -3.76 -17.87
C VAL A 7 -9.53 -4.86 -16.80
N ARG A 8 -10.41 -5.87 -16.89
CA ARG A 8 -10.41 -7.01 -15.94
C ARG A 8 -9.14 -7.85 -15.98
N LYS A 9 -8.52 -8.00 -17.15
CA LYS A 9 -7.21 -8.69 -17.29
C LYS A 9 -6.09 -7.89 -16.64
N LEU A 10 -6.08 -6.57 -16.84
CA LEU A 10 -5.10 -5.68 -16.24
C LEU A 10 -5.27 -5.63 -14.71
N GLU A 11 -6.51 -5.55 -14.22
CA GLU A 11 -6.82 -5.57 -12.78
C GLU A 11 -6.37 -6.88 -12.11
N MET A 12 -6.61 -8.04 -12.73
CA MET A 12 -6.07 -9.30 -12.24
C MET A 12 -4.53 -9.32 -12.24
N LEU A 13 -3.90 -8.78 -13.29
CA LEU A 13 -2.45 -8.68 -13.36
C LEU A 13 -1.88 -7.79 -12.24
N ILE A 14 -2.49 -6.63 -11.99
CA ILE A 14 -2.12 -5.72 -10.90
C ILE A 14 -2.31 -6.42 -9.54
N THR A 15 -3.45 -7.08 -9.33
CA THR A 15 -3.75 -7.80 -8.09
C THR A 15 -2.71 -8.88 -7.81
N VAL A 16 -2.34 -9.66 -8.82
CA VAL A 16 -1.29 -10.70 -8.72
C VAL A 16 0.06 -10.05 -8.41
N LEU A 17 0.43 -8.95 -9.08
CA LEU A 17 1.69 -8.24 -8.82
C LEU A 17 1.76 -7.67 -7.40
N VAL A 18 0.67 -7.05 -6.91
CA VAL A 18 0.58 -6.52 -5.54
C VAL A 18 0.67 -7.67 -4.53
N PHE A 19 0.03 -8.81 -4.80
CA PHE A 19 0.12 -9.98 -3.93
C PHE A 19 1.54 -10.57 -3.89
N ILE A 20 2.22 -10.65 -5.03
CA ILE A 20 3.64 -11.05 -5.09
C ILE A 20 4.48 -10.08 -4.25
N MET A 21 4.31 -8.77 -4.44
CA MET A 21 5.04 -7.75 -3.68
C MET A 21 4.79 -7.85 -2.17
N ALA A 22 3.53 -8.04 -1.76
CA ALA A 22 3.17 -8.27 -0.37
C ALA A 22 3.89 -9.51 0.17
N ALA A 23 3.84 -10.64 -0.54
CA ALA A 23 4.52 -11.87 -0.15
C ALA A 23 6.05 -11.67 -0.04
N CYS A 24 6.66 -10.88 -0.91
CA CYS A 24 8.08 -10.55 -0.85
C CYS A 24 8.40 -9.74 0.42
N PHE A 25 7.62 -8.70 0.73
CA PHE A 25 7.82 -7.90 1.97
C PHE A 25 7.55 -8.70 3.25
N PHE A 26 6.56 -9.59 3.25
CA PHE A 26 6.35 -10.53 4.37
C PHE A 26 7.50 -11.54 4.51
N GLY A 27 8.06 -11.99 3.38
CA GLY A 27 9.27 -12.81 3.35
C GLY A 27 10.49 -12.08 3.93
N GLU A 28 10.70 -10.82 3.51
CA GLU A 28 11.76 -9.95 4.05
C GLU A 28 11.58 -9.72 5.55
N MET A 29 10.35 -9.41 5.98
CA MET A 29 10.03 -9.26 7.40
C MET A 29 10.36 -10.52 8.19
N SER A 30 10.10 -11.71 7.63
CA SER A 30 10.43 -13.00 8.26
C SER A 30 11.93 -13.28 8.29
N TYR A 31 12.70 -12.79 7.31
CA TYR A 31 14.14 -12.94 7.25
C TYR A 31 14.86 -11.99 8.21
N VAL A 32 14.53 -10.70 8.12
CA VAL A 32 15.18 -9.63 8.90
C VAL A 32 14.81 -9.72 10.38
N LYS A 33 13.69 -10.38 10.71
CA LYS A 33 13.19 -10.62 12.08
C LYS A 33 13.25 -9.34 12.92
N PRO A 34 12.48 -8.31 12.52
CA PRO A 34 12.41 -7.08 13.28
C PRO A 34 11.99 -7.39 14.72
N PRO A 35 12.57 -6.70 15.73
CA PRO A 35 12.18 -6.88 17.12
C PRO A 35 10.70 -6.53 17.29
N ALA A 36 9.85 -7.57 17.35
CA ALA A 36 8.40 -7.40 17.36
C ALA A 36 7.91 -6.54 18.53
N ALA A 37 8.62 -6.59 19.66
CA ALA A 37 8.34 -5.76 20.83
C ALA A 37 8.50 -4.26 20.54
N ASP A 38 9.54 -3.88 19.77
CA ASP A 38 9.78 -2.47 19.42
C ASP A 38 8.82 -2.00 18.33
N VAL A 39 8.48 -2.88 17.36
CA VAL A 39 7.45 -2.59 16.35
C VAL A 39 6.09 -2.36 17.02
N LEU A 40 5.66 -3.26 17.91
CA LEU A 40 4.42 -3.12 18.69
C LEU A 40 4.46 -1.86 19.55
N LYS A 41 5.57 -1.57 20.23
CA LYS A 41 5.71 -0.37 21.04
C LYS A 41 5.63 0.91 20.19
N GLY A 42 6.22 0.91 18.99
CA GLY A 42 6.12 2.00 18.03
C GLY A 42 4.69 2.19 17.48
N MET A 43 3.95 1.10 17.31
CA MET A 43 2.53 1.15 16.89
C MET A 43 1.61 1.77 17.95
N PHE A 44 1.84 1.49 19.24
CA PHE A 44 0.99 1.95 20.33
C PHE A 44 1.46 3.23 21.03
N VAL A 45 2.75 3.58 20.92
CA VAL A 45 3.34 4.77 21.56
C VAL A 45 3.97 5.65 20.48
N PRO A 46 3.20 6.54 19.83
CA PRO A 46 3.74 7.44 18.82
C PRO A 46 4.72 8.42 19.47
N LYS A 47 6.00 8.31 19.12
CA LYS A 47 7.04 9.26 19.49
C LYS A 47 7.63 9.87 18.23
N LEU A 48 7.42 11.16 18.06
CA LEU A 48 8.09 11.94 17.03
C LEU A 48 9.42 12.41 17.62
N SER A 49 10.52 11.77 17.24
CA SER A 49 11.86 12.10 17.73
C SER A 49 12.78 12.25 16.52
N GLY A 50 13.31 13.46 16.31
CA GLY A 50 14.22 13.81 15.20
C GLY A 50 13.73 14.98 14.35
N GLN A 51 14.67 15.68 13.69
CA GLN A 51 14.34 16.61 12.61
C GLN A 51 13.92 15.80 11.38
N GLY A 52 12.70 15.98 10.88
CA GLY A 52 12.16 15.28 9.70
C GLY A 52 11.03 14.29 9.98
N ALA A 53 10.98 13.69 11.18
CA ALA A 53 9.98 12.67 11.52
C ALA A 53 8.52 13.13 11.36
N THR A 54 8.23 14.41 11.66
CA THR A 54 6.90 14.99 11.45
C THR A 54 6.58 15.14 9.96
N GLY A 55 7.58 15.49 9.14
CA GLY A 55 7.43 15.61 7.69
C GLY A 55 7.11 14.25 7.07
N ASP A 56 7.86 13.21 7.45
CA ASP A 56 7.63 11.84 6.97
C ASP A 56 6.27 11.29 7.42
N ALA A 57 5.85 11.58 8.66
CA ALA A 57 4.54 11.19 9.16
C ALA A 57 3.40 11.86 8.37
N ILE A 58 3.52 13.15 8.06
CA ILE A 58 2.54 13.88 7.24
C ILE A 58 2.54 13.36 5.80
N ALA A 59 3.72 13.11 5.23
CA ALA A 59 3.86 12.56 3.88
C ALA A 59 3.22 11.17 3.77
N LEU A 60 3.45 10.30 4.76
CA LEU A 60 2.84 8.97 4.84
C LEU A 60 1.32 9.07 5.00
N LEU A 61 0.82 9.97 5.85
CA LEU A 61 -0.62 10.20 6.01
C LEU A 61 -1.28 10.64 4.70
N GLY A 62 -0.66 11.59 3.98
CA GLY A 62 -1.15 12.06 2.69
C GLY A 62 -1.12 10.99 1.60
N ALA A 63 -0.12 10.10 1.62
CA ALA A 63 -0.05 8.97 0.70
C ALA A 63 -1.14 7.92 0.98
N LEU A 64 -1.49 7.68 2.24
CA LEU A 64 -2.50 6.70 2.64
C LEU A 64 -3.94 7.22 2.46
N VAL A 65 -4.19 8.49 2.73
CA VAL A 65 -5.51 9.10 2.61
C VAL A 65 -5.67 9.72 1.22
N MET A 66 -6.11 8.92 0.26
CA MET A 66 -6.34 9.34 -1.13
C MET A 66 -7.78 9.90 -1.28
N PRO A 67 -7.97 11.22 -1.47
CA PRO A 67 -9.31 11.83 -1.44
C PRO A 67 -10.23 11.31 -2.56
N HIS A 68 -9.68 11.09 -3.75
CA HIS A 68 -10.45 10.58 -4.90
C HIS A 68 -11.00 9.17 -4.64
N ASN A 69 -10.32 8.36 -3.82
CA ASN A 69 -10.77 7.01 -3.50
C ASN A 69 -11.98 7.05 -2.55
N LEU A 70 -12.09 8.08 -1.71
CA LEU A 70 -13.26 8.32 -0.84
C LEU A 70 -14.51 8.64 -1.67
N PHE A 71 -14.37 9.52 -2.67
CA PHE A 71 -15.47 9.85 -3.59
C PHE A 71 -15.88 8.67 -4.46
N LEU A 72 -14.92 7.95 -5.04
CA LEU A 72 -15.18 6.77 -5.86
C LEU A 72 -15.89 5.68 -5.06
N HIS A 73 -15.40 5.39 -3.85
CA HIS A 73 -16.00 4.37 -2.99
C HIS A 73 -17.43 4.74 -2.60
N SER A 74 -17.69 6.02 -2.30
CA SER A 74 -19.04 6.52 -2.02
C SER A 74 -19.97 6.31 -3.24
N ALA A 75 -19.51 6.67 -4.44
CA ALA A 75 -20.27 6.48 -5.68
C ALA A 75 -20.55 5.01 -6.00
N LEU A 76 -19.59 4.11 -5.75
CA LEU A 76 -19.76 2.66 -5.95
C LEU A 76 -20.78 2.05 -4.99
N VAL A 77 -20.80 2.49 -3.73
CA VAL A 77 -21.82 2.07 -2.75
C VAL A 77 -23.22 2.50 -3.21
N LEU A 78 -23.35 3.72 -3.75
CA LEU A 78 -24.60 4.26 -4.30
C LEU A 78 -25.05 3.56 -5.61
N SER A 79 -24.12 3.00 -6.39
CA SER A 79 -24.44 2.27 -7.64
C SER A 79 -25.06 0.88 -7.40
N ARG A 80 -24.87 0.30 -6.21
CA ARG A 80 -25.39 -1.04 -5.90
C ARG A 80 -26.89 -0.99 -5.59
N LYS A 81 -27.66 -1.95 -6.11
CA LYS A 81 -29.09 -2.09 -5.74
C LYS A 81 -29.23 -2.49 -4.27
N VAL A 82 -29.41 -1.51 -3.39
CA VAL A 82 -29.74 -1.72 -1.98
C VAL A 82 -31.26 -1.57 -1.80
N PRO A 83 -31.94 -2.52 -1.14
CA PRO A 83 -33.37 -2.37 -0.86
C PRO A 83 -33.61 -1.18 0.09
N ASN A 84 -34.56 -0.30 -0.26
CA ASN A 84 -34.93 0.93 0.47
C ASN A 84 -35.63 0.69 1.82
N SER A 85 -35.27 -0.37 2.55
CA SER A 85 -35.77 -0.68 3.89
C SER A 85 -34.69 -0.38 4.93
N VAL A 86 -35.08 0.09 6.12
CA VAL A 86 -34.15 0.43 7.22
C VAL A 86 -33.25 -0.75 7.59
N ARG A 87 -33.80 -1.97 7.61
CA ARG A 87 -33.03 -3.21 7.83
C ARG A 87 -32.06 -3.50 6.69
N GLY A 88 -32.52 -3.37 5.44
CA GLY A 88 -31.68 -3.59 4.26
C GLY A 88 -30.51 -2.62 4.13
N ILE A 89 -30.71 -1.35 4.50
CA ILE A 89 -29.65 -0.34 4.53
C ILE A 89 -28.63 -0.65 5.62
N ASN A 90 -29.08 -1.05 6.81
CA ASN A 90 -28.18 -1.39 7.92
C ASN A 90 -27.32 -2.63 7.61
N ASP A 91 -27.92 -3.65 7.01
CA ASP A 91 -27.19 -4.86 6.60
C ASP A 91 -26.18 -4.53 5.48
N ALA A 92 -26.59 -3.76 4.46
CA ALA A 92 -25.70 -3.31 3.39
C ALA A 92 -24.51 -2.50 3.95
N CYS A 93 -24.76 -1.54 4.83
CA CYS A 93 -23.72 -0.74 5.49
C CYS A 93 -22.73 -1.62 6.25
N ARG A 94 -23.22 -2.63 6.98
CA ARG A 94 -22.37 -3.57 7.72
C ARG A 94 -21.49 -4.41 6.79
N PHE A 95 -22.03 -4.91 5.68
CA PHE A 95 -21.24 -5.65 4.69
C PHE A 95 -20.18 -4.77 4.03
N PHE A 96 -20.54 -3.55 3.63
CA PHE A 96 -19.58 -2.61 3.05
C PHE A 96 -18.48 -2.21 4.05
N LEU A 97 -18.84 -1.95 5.31
CA LEU A 97 -17.84 -1.67 6.35
C LEU A 97 -16.87 -2.83 6.56
N ILE A 98 -17.36 -4.08 6.54
CA ILE A 98 -16.49 -5.26 6.67
C ILE A 98 -15.60 -5.42 5.43
N GLU A 99 -16.16 -5.23 4.23
CA GLU A 99 -15.42 -5.34 2.97
C GLU A 99 -14.29 -4.29 2.88
N SER A 100 -14.62 -3.01 3.07
CA SER A 100 -13.62 -1.93 3.07
C SER A 100 -12.65 -2.06 4.24
N GLY A 101 -13.15 -2.46 5.42
CA GLY A 101 -12.34 -2.67 6.61
C GLY A 101 -11.29 -3.76 6.42
N LEU A 102 -11.66 -4.88 5.78
CA LEU A 102 -10.72 -5.94 5.45
C LEU A 102 -9.66 -5.46 4.45
N ALA A 103 -10.08 -4.75 3.39
CA ALA A 103 -9.15 -4.21 2.39
C ALA A 103 -8.14 -3.22 3.01
N LEU A 104 -8.63 -2.31 3.87
CA LEU A 104 -7.78 -1.37 4.62
C LEU A 104 -6.87 -2.08 5.61
N LEU A 105 -7.34 -3.15 6.27
CA LEU A 105 -6.52 -3.94 7.18
C LEU A 105 -5.37 -4.64 6.45
N VAL A 106 -5.62 -5.20 5.27
CA VAL A 106 -4.56 -5.79 4.43
C VAL A 106 -3.56 -4.73 3.99
N ALA A 107 -4.04 -3.56 3.51
CA ALA A 107 -3.18 -2.44 3.14
C ALA A 107 -2.34 -1.95 4.34
N PHE A 108 -2.94 -1.88 5.53
CA PHE A 108 -2.26 -1.53 6.77
C PHE A 108 -1.13 -2.51 7.09
N LEU A 109 -1.38 -3.82 7.03
CA LEU A 109 -0.36 -4.83 7.30
C LEU A 109 0.82 -4.75 6.32
N ILE A 110 0.55 -4.50 5.04
CA ILE A 110 1.61 -4.30 4.03
C ILE A 110 2.44 -3.07 4.38
N ASN A 111 1.81 -1.94 4.70
CA ASN A 111 2.52 -0.72 5.08
C ASN A 111 3.38 -0.91 6.34
N VAL A 112 2.86 -1.60 7.36
CA VAL A 112 3.63 -1.95 8.57
C VAL A 112 4.84 -2.83 8.21
N ALA A 113 4.66 -3.83 7.34
CA ALA A 113 5.76 -4.69 6.88
C ALA A 113 6.84 -3.87 6.15
N VAL A 114 6.46 -3.00 5.21
CA VAL A 114 7.39 -2.14 4.46
C VAL A 114 8.16 -1.20 5.39
N ILE A 115 7.47 -0.51 6.31
CA ILE A 115 8.12 0.41 7.27
C ILE A 115 9.03 -0.35 8.23
N SER A 116 8.60 -1.52 8.72
CA SER A 116 9.40 -2.33 9.64
C SER A 116 10.65 -2.89 8.96
N VAL A 117 10.55 -3.37 7.72
CA VAL A 117 11.70 -3.85 6.93
C VAL A 117 12.63 -2.68 6.63
N SER A 118 12.09 -1.54 6.19
CA SER A 118 12.89 -0.34 5.94
C SER A 118 13.66 0.12 7.19
N GLY A 119 12.98 0.25 8.33
CA GLY A 119 13.62 0.68 9.58
C GLY A 119 14.71 -0.29 10.06
N THR A 120 14.49 -1.60 9.91
CA THR A 120 15.47 -2.60 10.35
C THR A 120 16.66 -2.76 9.40
N VAL A 121 16.42 -2.78 8.09
CA VAL A 121 17.49 -2.79 7.10
C VAL A 121 18.34 -1.53 7.24
N CYS A 122 17.71 -0.35 7.36
CA CYS A 122 18.41 0.92 7.48
C CYS A 122 19.07 1.18 8.84
N SER A 123 18.60 0.53 9.92
CA SER A 123 19.25 0.57 11.23
C SER A 123 20.37 -0.46 11.38
N ALA A 124 20.54 -1.39 10.43
CA ALA A 124 21.57 -2.42 10.51
C ALA A 124 22.99 -1.82 10.38
N ALA A 125 23.86 -2.14 11.34
CA ALA A 125 25.22 -1.59 11.42
C ALA A 125 26.17 -2.07 10.31
N ASN A 126 25.80 -3.11 9.56
CA ASN A 126 26.62 -3.75 8.50
C ASN A 126 26.24 -3.30 7.07
N LEU A 127 25.72 -2.09 6.91
CA LEU A 127 25.45 -1.54 5.58
C LEU A 127 26.72 -0.94 4.97
N SER A 128 26.98 -1.29 3.71
CA SER A 128 27.98 -0.59 2.86
C SER A 128 27.69 0.91 2.83
N TYR A 129 28.72 1.75 2.71
CA TYR A 129 28.63 3.22 2.72
C TYR A 129 27.55 3.75 1.75
N ASP A 130 27.42 3.14 0.57
CA ASP A 130 26.39 3.48 -0.43
C ASP A 130 24.96 3.21 0.06
N ASN A 131 24.73 2.11 0.77
CA ASN A 131 23.40 1.76 1.27
C ASN A 131 23.00 2.64 2.46
N LYS A 132 23.99 3.13 3.24
CA LYS A 132 23.76 4.07 4.34
C LYS A 132 23.26 5.42 3.81
N HIS A 133 23.78 5.88 2.66
CA HIS A 133 23.29 7.09 1.99
C HIS A 133 21.88 6.87 1.39
N GLN A 134 21.60 5.70 0.81
CA GLN A 134 20.26 5.36 0.29
C GLN A 134 19.18 5.27 1.37
N CYS A 135 19.57 4.97 2.61
CA CYS A 135 18.67 4.98 3.76
C CYS A 135 18.38 6.38 4.32
N SER A 136 19.22 7.38 4.02
CA SER A 136 18.96 8.78 4.38
C SER A 136 17.86 9.38 3.51
N ASP A 137 17.70 8.89 2.27
CA ASP A 137 16.76 9.43 1.31
C ASP A 137 16.23 8.28 0.43
N ILE A 138 15.22 7.58 0.95
CA ILE A 138 14.65 6.40 0.31
C ILE A 138 13.82 6.86 -0.90
N THR A 139 14.49 6.95 -2.03
CA THR A 139 13.87 7.25 -3.32
C THR A 139 13.25 6.00 -3.93
N LEU A 140 12.28 6.19 -4.84
CA LEU A 140 11.66 5.12 -5.64
C LEU A 140 12.69 4.20 -6.33
N ASN A 141 13.83 4.75 -6.75
CA ASN A 141 14.91 3.99 -7.38
C ASN A 141 15.64 3.07 -6.38
N SER A 142 15.82 3.55 -5.15
CA SER A 142 16.53 2.83 -4.10
C SER A 142 15.64 1.81 -3.41
N ALA A 143 14.32 2.02 -3.31
CA ALA A 143 13.39 1.12 -2.60
C ALA A 143 13.51 -0.38 -2.98
N SER A 144 13.92 -0.69 -4.21
CA SER A 144 14.20 -2.06 -4.66
C SER A 144 15.31 -2.80 -3.88
N PHE A 145 16.20 -2.09 -3.17
CA PHE A 145 17.24 -2.70 -2.33
C PHE A 145 16.65 -3.39 -1.10
N LEU A 146 15.50 -2.92 -0.59
CA LEU A 146 14.83 -3.50 0.58
C LEU A 146 14.35 -4.94 0.33
N LEU A 147 14.23 -5.33 -0.94
CA LEU A 147 13.78 -6.65 -1.38
C LEU A 147 14.93 -7.54 -1.89
N GLN A 148 16.18 -7.04 -1.89
CA GLN A 148 17.31 -7.79 -2.44
C GLN A 148 17.63 -9.06 -1.66
N ASN A 149 17.21 -9.15 -0.40
CA ASN A 149 17.64 -10.23 0.45
C ASN A 149 16.78 -11.51 0.23
N VAL A 150 15.53 -11.35 -0.22
CA VAL A 150 14.66 -12.44 -0.68
C VAL A 150 14.68 -12.60 -2.20
N LEU A 151 14.67 -11.51 -2.98
CA LEU A 151 14.59 -11.57 -4.46
C LEU A 151 15.96 -11.55 -5.16
N GLY A 152 17.04 -11.27 -4.44
CA GLY A 152 18.37 -11.16 -5.02
C GLY A 152 18.44 -10.09 -6.12
N LYS A 153 19.13 -10.42 -7.21
CA LYS A 153 19.34 -9.52 -8.36
C LYS A 153 18.05 -9.18 -9.12
N SER A 154 17.01 -10.01 -8.99
CA SER A 154 15.73 -9.81 -9.69
C SER A 154 14.83 -8.78 -9.00
N SER A 155 15.16 -8.31 -7.79
CA SER A 155 14.32 -7.39 -7.02
C SER A 155 14.01 -6.10 -7.80
N LYS A 156 15.00 -5.56 -8.52
CA LYS A 156 14.86 -4.34 -9.32
C LYS A 156 13.82 -4.48 -10.43
N ILE A 157 13.84 -5.61 -11.14
CA ILE A 157 12.95 -5.86 -12.27
C ILE A 157 11.52 -6.07 -11.77
N VAL A 158 11.34 -6.89 -10.73
CA VAL A 158 10.02 -7.16 -10.15
C VAL A 158 9.41 -5.88 -9.56
N TYR A 159 10.21 -5.11 -8.82
CA TYR A 159 9.77 -3.82 -8.27
C TYR A 159 9.39 -2.83 -9.38
N ALA A 160 10.19 -2.71 -10.45
CA ALA A 160 9.89 -1.82 -11.56
C ALA A 160 8.59 -2.21 -12.31
N ILE A 161 8.36 -3.50 -12.55
CA ILE A 161 7.13 -4.00 -13.18
C ILE A 161 5.92 -3.71 -12.29
N ALA A 162 6.04 -3.99 -10.99
CA ALA A 162 4.96 -3.71 -10.03
C ALA A 162 4.64 -2.21 -9.96
N LEU A 163 5.67 -1.35 -9.97
CA LEU A 163 5.52 0.09 -9.93
C LEU A 163 4.81 0.64 -11.18
N LEU A 164 5.20 0.13 -12.36
CA LEU A 164 4.56 0.47 -13.63
C LEU A 164 3.09 0.03 -13.63
N ALA A 165 2.80 -1.20 -13.19
CA ALA A 165 1.44 -1.71 -13.09
C ALA A 165 0.58 -0.89 -12.12
N SER A 166 1.13 -0.50 -10.96
CA SER A 166 0.46 0.37 -9.99
C SER A 166 0.11 1.73 -10.59
N GLY A 167 1.01 2.32 -11.37
CA GLY A 167 0.76 3.59 -12.06
C GLY A 167 -0.41 3.50 -13.05
N GLN A 168 -0.48 2.42 -13.84
CA GLN A 168 -1.61 2.18 -14.75
C GLN A 168 -2.93 2.00 -14.00
N SER A 169 -2.92 1.25 -12.90
CA SER A 169 -4.10 1.09 -12.03
C SER A 169 -4.62 2.42 -11.49
N SER A 170 -3.70 3.29 -11.04
CA SER A 170 -4.05 4.60 -10.48
C SER A 170 -4.67 5.51 -11.54
N THR A 171 -4.18 5.49 -12.78
CA THR A 171 -4.74 6.27 -13.88
C THR A 171 -6.19 5.87 -14.16
N ILE A 172 -6.50 4.56 -14.19
CA ILE A 172 -7.86 4.06 -14.41
C ILE A 172 -8.80 4.48 -13.27
N THR A 173 -8.35 4.30 -12.03
CA THR A 173 -9.14 4.67 -10.85
C THR A 173 -9.39 6.18 -10.80
N GLY A 174 -8.38 6.98 -11.16
CA GLY A 174 -8.47 8.43 -11.23
C GLY A 174 -9.46 8.93 -12.29
N THR A 175 -9.49 8.33 -13.48
CA THR A 175 -10.47 8.71 -14.52
C THR A 175 -11.90 8.35 -14.10
N TYR A 176 -12.12 7.19 -13.48
CA TYR A 176 -13.43 6.83 -12.92
C TYR A 176 -13.87 7.80 -11.81
N ALA A 177 -13.00 8.11 -10.85
CA ALA A 177 -13.32 9.08 -9.80
C ALA A 177 -13.64 10.47 -10.38
N GLY A 178 -12.88 10.92 -11.39
CA GLY A 178 -13.12 12.19 -12.07
C GLY A 178 -14.48 12.25 -12.78
N GLN A 179 -14.94 11.15 -13.37
CA GLN A 179 -16.28 11.07 -13.98
C GLN A 179 -17.40 11.27 -12.96
N TYR A 180 -17.27 10.69 -11.76
CA TYR A 180 -18.27 10.84 -10.70
C TYR A 180 -18.25 12.20 -10.01
N ILE A 181 -17.10 12.89 -9.98
CA ILE A 181 -16.98 14.22 -9.35
C ILE A 181 -17.47 15.33 -10.30
N MET A 182 -17.27 15.18 -11.61
CA MET A 182 -17.70 16.18 -12.60
C MET A 182 -19.20 16.11 -12.95
N GLN A 183 -19.87 14.99 -12.64
CA GLN A 183 -21.32 14.86 -12.73
C GLN A 183 -22.00 15.45 -11.50
#